data_AF-A0A671Q8E4-F1
#
_entry.id   AF-A0A671Q8E4-F1
#
_cell.length_a   1.000
_cell.length_b   1.000
_cell.length_c   1.000
_cell.angle_alpha   90.00
_cell.angle_beta   90.00
_cell.angle_gamma   90.00
#
_symmetry.space_group_name_H-M   'P 1'
#
loop_
_entity.id
_entity.type
_entity.pdbx_description
1 polymer ?
#
loop_
_entity_poly.entity_id
_entity_poly.type
_entity_poly.pdbx_seq_one_letter_code
_entity_poly.pdbx_strand_id
1 'polypeptide(L)'
;MYFCLIPQITSASETLCCVSFAYLTLRDRLPTILTKVIDTLHRNKDNFFKEYGEEGIQAEKTAISFLSKLRNELQTDKPVLALTDNAEDTEAWNVCMRRQQDLMEDGRPVSWFKSPWLYVECYMYRRIQEALYMNPPIDKFDEFKEGKTQSFFESQQAIKSLCTYLQELITNMKNMTEIQLRDNFLKLLQVSLWGNKCDLSISAGQDNSQKSSPIDSLLDLQRCILVDDSNMVWSMLVAAQGSRSSGIKNARVDIVLDKAGFELVTDLVLASFLVSAGLAKQIRFHDFEWTIMQTVASNHKWMSASGVQWKHFMKEGTWSYHDHSFWTLPHEFCDMAVDAADLYSTLQGSDLIIFKGDLNYRKLTGDRKWEHTVRFDQALRGFQPAPLCSLRTLKADVQVGLQLGQAEKLSSQDPDWMTNGKYAVVQFCSPHREQ
;
A
#
# COMPACT_ATOMS: atom_id res chain seq x y z
N MET A 1 18.86 -8.11 17.49
CA MET A 1 17.80 -7.75 16.53
C MET A 1 16.48 -8.10 17.20
N TYR A 2 15.78 -7.12 17.77
CA TYR A 2 14.50 -7.40 18.43
C TYR A 2 13.41 -7.47 17.35
N PHE A 3 12.93 -8.68 17.05
CA PHE A 3 11.71 -8.87 16.27
C PHE A 3 10.53 -8.29 17.05
N CYS A 4 9.53 -7.78 16.34
CA CYS A 4 8.27 -7.32 16.93
C CYS A 4 7.48 -8.56 17.40
N LEU A 5 7.92 -9.17 18.49
CA LEU A 5 7.19 -10.25 19.14
C LEU A 5 5.94 -9.65 19.79
N ILE A 6 4.81 -10.30 19.53
CA ILE A 6 3.55 -10.08 20.23
C ILE A 6 3.78 -10.45 21.69
N PRO A 7 3.57 -9.54 22.67
CA PRO A 7 3.80 -9.85 24.06
C PRO A 7 2.95 -11.05 24.51
N GLN A 8 3.58 -12.07 25.10
CA GLN A 8 2.86 -13.15 25.77
C GLN A 8 2.30 -12.61 27.09
N ILE A 9 0.99 -12.74 27.31
CA ILE A 9 0.38 -12.49 28.61
C ILE A 9 0.74 -13.68 29.51
N THR A 10 1.77 -13.54 30.34
CA THR A 10 2.03 -14.45 31.46
C THR A 10 1.40 -13.87 32.73
N SER A 11 0.48 -14.65 33.30
CA SER A 11 -0.11 -14.58 34.66
C SER A 11 -0.28 -13.21 35.34
N ALA A 12 -1.55 -12.89 35.59
CA ALA A 12 -2.11 -11.90 36.52
C ALA A 12 -1.17 -11.39 37.63
N SER A 13 -0.56 -10.21 37.42
CA SER A 13 -0.51 -9.11 38.41
C SER A 13 0.32 -7.90 37.94
N GLU A 14 0.21 -7.47 36.68
CA GLU A 14 0.80 -6.18 36.26
C GLU A 14 -0.22 -5.41 35.41
N THR A 15 -0.64 -4.27 35.97
CA THR A 15 -1.21 -3.07 35.37
C THR A 15 -1.53 -3.17 33.87
N LEU A 16 -2.82 -3.25 33.53
CA LEU A 16 -3.45 -2.96 32.21
C LEU A 16 -2.47 -2.73 31.04
N CYS A 17 -1.64 -3.73 30.70
CA CYS A 17 -0.52 -3.54 29.78
C CYS A 17 -1.10 -3.38 28.38
N CYS A 18 -0.83 -2.24 27.72
CA CYS A 18 -1.38 -1.90 26.41
C CYS A 18 -1.20 -3.06 25.43
N VAL A 19 -2.31 -3.63 25.00
CA VAL A 19 -2.34 -4.68 23.98
C VAL A 19 -1.90 -4.06 22.66
N SER A 20 -0.88 -4.62 21.99
CA SER A 20 -0.40 -4.07 20.72
C SER A 20 -1.47 -4.15 19.63
N PHE A 21 -1.44 -3.22 18.68
CA PHE A 21 -2.34 -3.22 17.54
C PHE A 21 -2.13 -4.44 16.65
N ALA A 22 -0.92 -4.99 16.59
CA ALA A 22 -0.63 -6.27 15.96
C ALA A 22 -1.46 -7.41 16.58
N TYR A 23 -1.50 -7.50 17.91
CA TYR A 23 -2.31 -8.51 18.60
C TYR A 23 -3.80 -8.33 18.33
N LEU A 24 -4.30 -7.08 18.42
CA LEU A 24 -5.71 -6.77 18.11
C LEU A 24 -6.06 -7.12 16.66
N THR A 25 -5.14 -6.86 15.73
CA THR A 25 -5.30 -7.19 14.31
C THR A 25 -5.41 -8.71 14.11
N LEU A 26 -4.51 -9.49 14.72
CA LEU A 26 -4.53 -10.95 14.63
C LEU A 26 -5.75 -11.58 15.30
N ARG A 27 -6.12 -11.09 16.49
CA ARG A 27 -7.24 -11.62 17.27
C ARG A 27 -8.59 -11.31 16.62
N ASP A 28 -8.79 -10.08 16.15
CA ASP A 28 -10.13 -9.60 15.78
C ASP A 28 -10.27 -9.32 14.28
N ARG A 29 -9.28 -8.67 13.68
CA ARG A 29 -9.41 -8.15 12.30
C ARG A 29 -9.20 -9.25 11.26
N LEU A 30 -8.14 -10.06 11.38
CA LEU A 30 -7.87 -11.12 10.40
C LEU A 30 -8.99 -12.19 10.36
N PRO A 31 -9.56 -12.66 11.49
CA PRO A 31 -10.70 -13.58 11.45
C PRO A 31 -11.95 -12.94 10.83
N THR A 32 -12.16 -11.64 11.02
CA THR A 32 -13.24 -10.89 10.37
C THR A 32 -13.04 -10.84 8.85
N ILE A 33 -11.81 -10.61 8.38
CA ILE A 33 -11.48 -10.63 6.95
C ILE A 33 -11.74 -12.01 6.35
N LEU A 34 -11.24 -13.08 6.98
CA LEU A 34 -11.50 -14.46 6.53
C LEU A 34 -12.99 -14.78 6.46
N THR A 35 -13.77 -14.31 7.43
CA THR A 35 -15.23 -14.49 7.43
C THR A 35 -15.89 -13.76 6.26
N LYS A 36 -15.44 -12.54 5.93
CA LYS A 36 -15.92 -11.82 4.75
C LYS A 36 -15.55 -12.51 3.44
N VAL A 37 -14.36 -13.09 3.34
CA VAL A 37 -13.96 -13.87 2.15
C VAL A 37 -14.84 -15.11 1.99
N ILE A 38 -15.09 -15.84 3.08
CA ILE A 38 -16.02 -16.99 3.09
C ILE A 38 -17.43 -16.56 2.63
N ASP A 39 -17.94 -15.45 3.17
CA ASP A 39 -19.23 -14.89 2.76
C ASP A 39 -19.27 -14.52 1.27
N THR A 40 -18.21 -13.89 0.75
CA THR A 40 -18.11 -13.56 -0.68
C THR A 40 -18.16 -14.80 -1.57
N LEU A 41 -17.43 -15.86 -1.23
CA LEU A 41 -17.51 -17.13 -1.97
C LEU A 41 -18.93 -17.68 -1.94
N HIS A 42 -19.55 -17.69 -0.76
CA HIS A 42 -20.91 -18.20 -0.59
C HIS A 42 -21.95 -17.42 -1.41
N ARG A 43 -21.88 -16.09 -1.40
CA ARG A 43 -22.76 -15.22 -2.20
C ARG A 43 -22.57 -15.39 -3.72
N ASN A 44 -21.40 -15.88 -4.14
CA ASN A 44 -21.09 -16.14 -5.56
C ASN A 44 -21.40 -17.58 -6.02
N LYS A 45 -21.97 -18.42 -5.15
CA LYS A 45 -22.34 -19.81 -5.49
C LYS A 45 -23.16 -19.93 -6.78
N ASP A 46 -24.18 -19.10 -6.95
CA ASP A 46 -25.03 -19.17 -8.16
C ASP A 46 -24.27 -18.75 -9.42
N ASN A 47 -23.30 -17.82 -9.31
CA ASN A 47 -22.42 -17.45 -10.42
C ASN A 47 -21.49 -18.61 -10.79
N PHE A 48 -20.90 -19.29 -9.80
CA PHE A 48 -20.07 -20.47 -10.03
C PHE A 48 -20.86 -21.61 -10.66
N PHE A 49 -22.10 -21.84 -10.22
CA PHE A 49 -22.97 -22.83 -10.85
C PHE A 49 -23.30 -22.46 -12.31
N LYS A 50 -23.60 -21.18 -12.57
CA LYS A 50 -23.91 -20.72 -13.92
C LYS A 50 -22.72 -20.86 -14.88
N GLU A 51 -21.50 -20.61 -14.39
CA GLU A 51 -20.30 -20.63 -15.22
C GLU A 51 -19.68 -22.04 -15.35
N TYR A 52 -19.70 -22.82 -14.28
CA TYR A 52 -18.97 -24.09 -14.17
C TYR A 52 -19.83 -25.30 -13.74
N GLY A 53 -21.15 -25.12 -13.57
CA GLY A 53 -22.05 -26.18 -13.14
C GLY A 53 -21.77 -26.69 -11.72
N GLU A 54 -22.04 -27.97 -11.49
CA GLU A 54 -21.84 -28.62 -10.19
C GLU A 54 -20.37 -28.64 -9.74
N GLU A 55 -19.42 -28.65 -10.69
CA GLU A 55 -17.99 -28.57 -10.37
C GLU A 55 -17.63 -27.25 -9.70
N GLY A 56 -18.22 -26.13 -10.15
CA GLY A 56 -18.07 -24.83 -9.51
C GLY A 56 -18.59 -24.79 -8.08
N ILE A 57 -19.76 -25.39 -7.83
CA ILE A 57 -20.32 -25.51 -6.47
C ILE A 57 -19.42 -26.37 -5.58
N GLN A 58 -18.90 -27.48 -6.10
CA GLN A 58 -18.04 -28.36 -5.32
C GLN A 58 -16.69 -27.69 -4.97
N ALA A 59 -16.11 -26.96 -5.91
CA ALA A 59 -14.91 -26.17 -5.68
C ALA A 59 -15.15 -25.05 -4.65
N GLU A 60 -16.26 -24.30 -4.74
CA GLU A 60 -16.67 -23.29 -3.75
C GLU A 60 -16.76 -23.86 -2.34
N LYS A 61 -17.48 -24.98 -2.16
CA LYS A 61 -17.60 -25.65 -0.85
C LYS A 61 -16.25 -26.07 -0.29
N THR A 62 -15.36 -26.56 -1.13
CA THR A 62 -14.04 -27.06 -0.71
C THR A 62 -13.12 -25.89 -0.32
N ALA A 63 -13.15 -24.79 -1.08
CA ALA A 63 -12.45 -23.54 -0.72
C ALA A 63 -12.98 -22.95 0.59
N ILE A 64 -14.31 -22.89 0.81
CA ILE A 64 -14.90 -22.43 2.07
C ILE A 64 -14.47 -23.30 3.25
N SER A 65 -14.43 -24.62 3.07
CA SER A 65 -13.95 -25.56 4.10
C SER A 65 -12.50 -25.28 4.46
N PHE A 66 -11.64 -25.08 3.47
CA PHE A 66 -10.23 -24.70 3.66
C PHE A 66 -10.10 -23.40 4.46
N LEU A 67 -10.81 -22.35 4.05
CA LEU A 67 -10.75 -21.03 4.70
C LEU A 67 -11.32 -21.07 6.12
N SER A 68 -12.35 -21.88 6.36
CA SER A 68 -12.89 -22.11 7.70
C SER A 68 -11.88 -22.80 8.61
N LYS A 69 -11.13 -23.77 8.07
CA LYS A 69 -10.01 -24.41 8.77
C LYS A 69 -8.90 -23.40 9.06
N LEU A 70 -8.50 -22.59 8.08
CA LEU A 70 -7.50 -21.53 8.24
C LEU A 70 -7.89 -20.53 9.33
N ARG A 71 -9.16 -20.11 9.36
CA ARG A 71 -9.67 -19.22 10.42
C ARG A 71 -9.55 -19.85 11.79
N ASN A 72 -9.87 -21.13 11.93
CA ASN A 72 -9.69 -21.86 13.19
C ASN A 72 -8.20 -22.03 13.56
N GLU A 73 -7.33 -22.31 12.59
CA GLU A 73 -5.86 -22.37 12.78
C GLU A 73 -5.34 -21.05 13.37
N LEU A 74 -5.75 -19.91 12.78
CA LEU A 74 -5.46 -18.57 13.27
C LEU A 74 -5.98 -18.36 14.70
N GLN A 75 -7.28 -18.57 14.94
CA GLN A 75 -7.92 -18.29 16.23
C GLN A 75 -7.41 -19.16 17.38
N THR A 76 -6.83 -20.33 17.08
CA THR A 76 -6.33 -21.28 18.08
C THR A 76 -4.79 -21.35 18.13
N ASP A 77 -4.10 -20.36 17.56
CA ASP A 77 -2.63 -20.24 17.51
C ASP A 77 -1.95 -21.54 17.05
N LYS A 78 -2.50 -22.18 16.01
CA LYS A 78 -1.85 -23.37 15.43
C LYS A 78 -0.52 -22.97 14.79
N PRO A 79 0.43 -23.92 14.70
CA PRO A 79 1.59 -23.77 13.84
C PRO A 79 1.19 -23.32 12.44
N VAL A 80 1.94 -22.38 11.85
CA VAL A 80 1.84 -22.12 10.41
C VAL A 80 2.30 -23.37 9.66
N LEU A 81 1.74 -23.58 8.48
CA LEU A 81 2.00 -24.76 7.65
C LEU A 81 2.68 -24.35 6.35
N ALA A 82 3.52 -25.24 5.82
CA ALA A 82 4.06 -25.08 4.47
C ALA A 82 2.93 -25.02 3.45
N LEU A 83 3.11 -24.19 2.42
CA LEU A 83 2.23 -24.15 1.26
C LEU A 83 2.40 -25.42 0.43
N THR A 84 1.30 -25.86 -0.17
CA THR A 84 1.16 -27.16 -0.86
C THR A 84 0.61 -27.03 -2.28
N ASP A 85 0.22 -25.83 -2.71
CA ASP A 85 -0.16 -25.56 -4.10
C ASP A 85 1.04 -25.48 -5.05
N ASN A 86 0.75 -25.44 -6.36
CA ASN A 86 1.78 -25.45 -7.41
C ASN A 86 2.05 -24.06 -8.02
N ALA A 87 1.77 -22.97 -7.30
CA ALA A 87 2.11 -21.63 -7.79
C ALA A 87 3.62 -21.40 -7.82
N GLU A 88 4.04 -20.45 -8.64
CA GLU A 88 5.45 -20.11 -8.86
C GLU A 88 6.16 -19.67 -7.57
N ASP A 89 5.44 -19.01 -6.65
CA ASP A 89 5.98 -18.46 -5.41
C ASP A 89 5.97 -19.44 -4.22
N THR A 90 5.40 -20.64 -4.38
CA THR A 90 5.21 -21.62 -3.28
C THR A 90 6.53 -21.95 -2.58
N GLU A 91 7.57 -22.24 -3.35
CA GLU A 91 8.86 -22.62 -2.74
C GLU A 91 9.52 -21.42 -2.07
N ALA A 92 9.41 -20.21 -2.63
CA ALA A 92 9.94 -18.99 -2.00
C ALA A 92 9.28 -18.73 -0.64
N TRP A 93 7.96 -18.95 -0.53
CA TRP A 93 7.23 -18.88 0.73
C TRP A 93 7.67 -19.95 1.74
N ASN A 94 7.87 -21.18 1.28
CA ASN A 94 8.34 -22.27 2.13
C ASN A 94 9.78 -22.05 2.61
N VAL A 95 10.65 -21.44 1.80
CA VAL A 95 11.97 -20.94 2.22
C VAL A 95 11.82 -19.88 3.31
N CYS A 96 10.92 -18.90 3.13
CA CYS A 96 10.66 -17.87 4.14
C CYS A 96 10.19 -18.46 5.46
N MET A 97 9.26 -19.43 5.41
CA MET A 97 8.78 -20.14 6.60
C MET A 97 9.93 -20.83 7.35
N ARG A 98 10.84 -21.50 6.64
CA ARG A 98 12.02 -22.11 7.24
C ARG A 98 12.96 -21.08 7.86
N ARG A 99 13.22 -19.95 7.17
CA ARG A 99 13.98 -18.83 7.76
C ARG A 99 13.34 -18.29 9.04
N GLN A 100 12.02 -18.18 9.09
CA GLN A 100 11.30 -17.79 10.33
C GLN A 100 11.45 -18.85 11.42
N GLN A 101 11.42 -20.14 11.06
CA GLN A 101 11.60 -21.25 11.99
C GLN A 101 13.01 -21.26 12.61
N ASP A 102 14.04 -20.98 11.80
CA ASP A 102 15.43 -20.92 12.25
C ASP A 102 15.69 -19.76 13.24
N LEU A 103 14.83 -18.74 13.23
CA LEU A 103 14.88 -17.60 14.15
C LEU A 103 14.20 -17.88 15.51
N MET A 104 13.48 -19.00 15.66
CA MET A 104 12.79 -19.35 16.90
C MET A 104 13.79 -19.98 17.91
N GLU A 105 14.15 -19.21 18.93
CA GLU A 105 15.19 -19.58 19.92
C GLU A 105 14.87 -20.83 20.76
N ASP A 106 13.59 -21.17 20.92
CA ASP A 106 13.13 -22.26 21.79
C ASP A 106 12.71 -23.53 21.02
N GLY A 107 12.96 -23.56 19.70
CA GLY A 107 12.57 -24.67 18.83
C GLY A 107 11.07 -24.86 18.70
N ARG A 108 10.22 -23.95 19.22
CA ARG A 108 8.78 -24.00 19.02
C ARG A 108 8.48 -23.70 17.55
N PRO A 109 7.39 -24.28 17.00
CA PRO A 109 6.98 -23.98 15.65
C PRO A 109 6.56 -22.52 15.52
N VAL A 110 6.86 -21.93 14.36
CA VAL A 110 6.29 -20.63 13.93
C VAL A 110 4.76 -20.70 14.04
N SER A 111 4.13 -19.76 14.74
CA SER A 111 2.68 -19.71 14.95
C SER A 111 2.12 -18.28 14.83
N TRP A 112 0.80 -18.16 14.72
CA TRP A 112 0.11 -16.90 14.45
C TRP A 112 0.41 -15.78 15.47
N PHE A 113 0.43 -16.11 16.76
CA PHE A 113 0.62 -15.13 17.84
C PHE A 113 2.04 -15.04 18.36
N LYS A 114 3.01 -15.73 17.75
CA LYS A 114 4.41 -15.75 18.19
C LYS A 114 5.41 -15.35 17.10
N SER A 115 4.93 -15.16 15.89
CA SER A 115 5.76 -14.80 14.73
C SER A 115 5.62 -13.32 14.40
N PRO A 116 6.55 -12.74 13.62
CA PRO A 116 6.46 -11.33 13.22
C PRO A 116 5.12 -11.02 12.55
N TRP A 117 4.49 -9.91 12.94
CA TRP A 117 3.17 -9.51 12.43
C TRP A 117 3.14 -9.40 10.89
N LEU A 118 4.12 -8.73 10.30
CA LEU A 118 4.30 -8.65 8.85
C LEU A 118 4.23 -10.02 8.16
N TYR A 119 4.94 -11.02 8.71
CA TYR A 119 4.97 -12.36 8.13
C TYR A 119 3.59 -13.03 8.19
N VAL A 120 2.96 -13.07 9.36
CA VAL A 120 1.68 -13.79 9.53
C VAL A 120 0.52 -13.11 8.82
N GLU A 121 0.55 -11.79 8.67
CA GLU A 121 -0.44 -11.06 7.88
C GLU A 121 -0.31 -11.37 6.39
N CYS A 122 0.90 -11.30 5.83
CA CYS A 122 1.12 -11.70 4.43
C CYS A 122 0.80 -13.19 4.21
N TYR A 123 1.19 -14.07 5.13
CA TYR A 123 0.90 -15.50 5.07
C TYR A 123 -0.61 -15.79 5.03
N MET A 124 -1.42 -15.05 5.79
CA MET A 124 -2.88 -15.19 5.77
C MET A 124 -3.45 -14.97 4.37
N TYR A 125 -3.03 -13.90 3.69
CA TYR A 125 -3.48 -13.60 2.33
C TYR A 125 -2.99 -14.65 1.32
N ARG A 126 -1.74 -15.11 1.43
CA ARG A 126 -1.24 -16.19 0.56
C ARG A 126 -1.96 -17.52 0.78
N ARG A 127 -2.39 -17.83 2.01
CA ARG A 127 -3.23 -19.00 2.32
C ARG A 127 -4.65 -18.87 1.79
N ILE A 128 -5.20 -17.64 1.68
CA ILE A 128 -6.47 -17.43 0.96
C ILE A 128 -6.29 -17.78 -0.52
N GLN A 129 -5.22 -17.29 -1.14
CA GLN A 129 -4.92 -17.59 -2.54
C GLN A 129 -4.65 -19.08 -2.79
N GLU A 130 -3.92 -19.76 -1.89
CA GLU A 130 -3.74 -21.22 -1.91
C GLU A 130 -5.09 -21.94 -1.92
N ALA A 131 -6.05 -21.48 -1.10
CA ALA A 131 -7.38 -22.07 -1.05
C ALA A 131 -8.11 -21.99 -2.39
N LEU A 132 -7.86 -20.97 -3.21
CA LEU A 132 -8.45 -20.86 -4.55
C LEU A 132 -7.67 -21.70 -5.57
N TYR A 133 -6.34 -21.62 -5.58
CA TYR A 133 -5.48 -22.39 -6.49
C TYR A 133 -5.67 -23.90 -6.39
N MET A 134 -5.93 -24.41 -5.18
CA MET A 134 -6.17 -25.83 -4.95
C MET A 134 -7.58 -26.29 -5.39
N ASN A 135 -8.46 -25.39 -5.79
CA ASN A 135 -9.86 -25.67 -6.09
C ASN A 135 -10.30 -25.12 -7.46
N PRO A 136 -9.74 -25.61 -8.57
CA PRO A 136 -10.29 -25.33 -9.90
C PRO A 136 -11.74 -25.84 -9.99
N PRO A 137 -12.64 -25.18 -10.76
CA PRO A 137 -12.35 -24.13 -11.75
C PRO A 137 -12.41 -22.68 -11.23
N ILE A 138 -12.41 -22.46 -9.91
CA ILE A 138 -12.49 -21.10 -9.32
C ILE A 138 -11.11 -20.52 -8.95
N ASP A 139 -10.03 -21.11 -9.43
CA ASP A 139 -8.62 -20.77 -9.13
C ASP A 139 -8.22 -19.36 -9.54
N LYS A 140 -9.01 -18.69 -10.38
CA LYS A 140 -8.82 -17.30 -10.82
C LYS A 140 -9.81 -16.31 -10.23
N PHE A 141 -10.66 -16.76 -9.30
CA PHE A 141 -11.58 -15.87 -8.62
C PHE A 141 -10.81 -14.85 -7.78
N ASP A 142 -11.24 -13.59 -7.80
CA ASP A 142 -10.68 -12.53 -6.95
C ASP A 142 -11.74 -12.16 -5.91
N GLU A 143 -11.55 -12.68 -4.71
CA GLU A 143 -12.41 -12.54 -3.55
C GLU A 143 -12.52 -11.09 -3.05
N PHE A 144 -11.60 -10.21 -3.44
CA PHE A 144 -11.61 -8.81 -3.09
C PHE A 144 -12.13 -7.91 -4.23
N LYS A 145 -12.41 -8.46 -5.41
CA LYS A 145 -12.83 -7.70 -6.60
C LYS A 145 -14.09 -6.89 -6.37
N GLU A 146 -15.09 -7.47 -5.72
CA GLU A 146 -16.37 -6.80 -5.41
C GLU A 146 -16.13 -5.55 -4.57
N GLY A 147 -15.37 -5.66 -3.47
CA GLY A 147 -15.04 -4.53 -2.60
C GLY A 147 -14.21 -3.45 -3.31
N LYS A 148 -13.21 -3.85 -4.11
CA LYS A 148 -12.40 -2.92 -4.92
C LYS A 148 -13.26 -2.14 -5.92
N THR A 149 -14.18 -2.83 -6.58
CA THR A 149 -15.11 -2.26 -7.57
C THR A 149 -16.10 -1.31 -6.90
N GLN A 150 -16.69 -1.73 -5.78
CA GLN A 150 -17.64 -0.94 -5.02
C GLN A 150 -17.00 0.37 -4.52
N SER A 151 -15.80 0.31 -3.95
CA SER A 151 -15.06 1.50 -3.51
C SER A 151 -14.87 2.50 -4.66
N PHE A 152 -14.46 2.06 -5.86
CA PHE A 152 -14.34 2.97 -7.01
C PHE A 152 -15.67 3.66 -7.39
N PHE A 153 -16.80 2.94 -7.32
CA PHE A 153 -18.10 3.50 -7.65
C PHE A 153 -18.67 4.42 -6.57
N GLU A 154 -18.36 4.17 -5.29
CA GLU A 154 -18.74 5.04 -4.19
C GLU A 154 -18.00 6.39 -4.25
N SER A 155 -16.77 6.43 -4.74
CA SER A 155 -15.96 7.66 -4.83
C SER A 155 -16.16 8.46 -6.13
N GLN A 156 -17.16 8.15 -6.97
CA GLN A 156 -17.31 8.77 -8.30
C GLN A 156 -17.32 10.30 -8.27
N GLN A 157 -17.96 10.92 -7.28
CA GLN A 157 -18.01 12.37 -7.20
C GLN A 157 -16.64 12.98 -6.90
N ALA A 158 -15.86 12.35 -6.00
CA ALA A 158 -14.50 12.77 -5.68
C ALA A 158 -13.57 12.62 -6.89
N ILE A 159 -13.68 11.50 -7.62
CA ILE A 159 -12.92 11.24 -8.85
C ILE A 159 -13.23 12.30 -9.91
N LYS A 160 -14.51 12.63 -10.13
CA LYS A 160 -14.92 13.67 -11.09
C LYS A 160 -14.32 15.04 -10.74
N SER A 161 -14.39 15.44 -9.47
CA SER A 161 -13.81 16.69 -9.00
C SER A 161 -12.30 16.73 -9.20
N LEU A 162 -11.60 15.64 -8.86
CA LEU A 162 -10.14 15.57 -8.99
C LEU A 162 -9.67 15.57 -10.46
N CYS A 163 -10.35 14.82 -11.34
CA CYS A 163 -10.06 14.84 -12.78
C CYS A 163 -10.37 16.20 -13.41
N THR A 164 -11.42 16.90 -12.95
CA THR A 164 -11.70 18.28 -13.38
C THR A 164 -10.57 19.22 -13.00
N TYR A 165 -10.15 19.17 -11.73
CA TYR A 165 -9.05 19.97 -11.22
C TYR A 165 -7.75 19.72 -11.99
N LEU A 166 -7.40 18.46 -12.26
CA LEU A 166 -6.22 18.10 -13.05
C LEU A 166 -6.27 18.71 -14.46
N GLN A 167 -7.41 18.61 -15.15
CA GLN A 167 -7.55 19.13 -16.52
C GLN A 167 -7.46 20.66 -16.57
N GLU A 168 -8.03 21.35 -15.58
CA GLU A 168 -7.89 22.81 -15.43
C GLU A 168 -6.44 23.21 -15.15
N LEU A 169 -5.73 22.45 -14.30
CA LEU A 169 -4.30 22.68 -14.04
C LEU A 169 -3.47 22.50 -15.30
N ILE A 170 -3.63 21.39 -16.03
CA ILE A 170 -2.87 21.09 -17.24
C ILE A 170 -3.11 22.17 -18.32
N THR A 171 -4.36 22.62 -18.48
CA THR A 171 -4.71 23.66 -19.46
C THR A 171 -3.98 24.98 -19.18
N ASN A 172 -3.82 25.34 -17.91
CA ASN A 172 -3.19 26.60 -17.49
C ASN A 172 -1.68 26.49 -17.21
N MET A 173 -1.12 25.28 -17.29
CA MET A 173 0.23 24.97 -16.82
C MET A 173 1.33 25.79 -17.49
N LYS A 174 1.20 26.09 -18.79
CA LYS A 174 2.17 26.90 -19.54
C LYS A 174 2.33 28.34 -19.03
N ASN A 175 1.32 28.85 -18.32
CA ASN A 175 1.30 30.21 -17.78
C ASN A 175 1.70 30.24 -16.29
N MET A 176 2.03 29.09 -15.69
CA MET A 176 2.39 29.01 -14.28
C MET A 176 3.85 29.35 -14.06
N THR A 177 4.12 30.09 -12.99
CA THR A 177 5.46 30.23 -12.41
C THR A 177 5.90 28.93 -11.74
N GLU A 178 7.21 28.76 -11.53
CA GLU A 178 7.74 27.61 -10.80
C GLU A 178 7.13 27.47 -9.39
N ILE A 179 6.88 28.59 -8.71
CA ILE A 179 6.23 28.61 -7.38
C ILE A 179 4.81 28.04 -7.47
N GLN A 180 4.01 28.48 -8.44
CA GLN A 180 2.66 27.95 -8.64
C GLN A 180 2.68 26.47 -9.01
N LEU A 181 3.65 26.04 -9.81
CA LEU A 181 3.81 24.63 -10.18
C LEU A 181 4.15 23.77 -8.96
N ARG A 182 5.07 24.24 -8.11
CA ARG A 182 5.41 23.62 -6.83
C ARG A 182 4.19 23.51 -5.93
N ASP A 183 3.44 24.58 -5.75
CA ASP A 183 2.31 24.59 -4.83
C ASP A 183 1.21 23.61 -5.29
N ASN A 184 0.99 23.47 -6.60
CA ASN A 184 0.08 22.46 -7.16
C ASN A 184 0.63 21.03 -7.02
N PHE A 185 1.95 20.84 -7.18
CA PHE A 185 2.59 19.55 -6.89
C PHE A 185 2.35 19.13 -5.43
N LEU A 186 2.61 20.03 -4.47
CA LEU A 186 2.43 19.75 -3.04
C LEU A 186 0.98 19.37 -2.72
N LYS A 187 -0.01 20.05 -3.34
CA LYS A 187 -1.43 19.68 -3.19
C LYS A 187 -1.70 18.28 -3.70
N LEU A 188 -1.28 17.95 -4.92
CA LEU A 188 -1.53 16.62 -5.50
C LEU A 188 -0.78 15.51 -4.76
N LEU A 189 0.41 15.79 -4.23
CA LEU A 189 1.14 14.85 -3.37
C LEU A 189 0.35 14.57 -2.08
N GLN A 190 -0.24 15.60 -1.46
CA GLN A 190 -1.08 15.41 -0.28
C GLN A 190 -2.42 14.73 -0.62
N VAL A 191 -3.02 14.97 -1.79
CA VAL A 191 -4.19 14.18 -2.23
C VAL A 191 -3.83 12.70 -2.35
N SER A 192 -2.67 12.38 -2.92
CA SER A 192 -2.16 11.00 -3.00
C SER A 192 -1.89 10.39 -1.62
N LEU A 193 -1.33 11.16 -0.68
CA LEU A 193 -1.12 10.75 0.71
C LEU A 193 -2.43 10.41 1.42
N TRP A 194 -3.45 11.24 1.24
CA TRP A 194 -4.73 11.15 1.94
C TRP A 194 -5.81 10.40 1.16
N GLY A 195 -5.52 9.81 -0.01
CA GLY A 195 -6.53 9.13 -0.84
C GLY A 195 -7.38 8.13 -0.03
N ASN A 196 -6.74 7.37 0.85
CA ASN A 196 -7.38 6.48 1.83
C ASN A 196 -8.43 7.14 2.74
N LYS A 197 -8.21 8.38 3.16
CA LYS A 197 -9.01 9.12 4.15
C LYS A 197 -10.02 10.03 3.49
N CYS A 198 -9.64 10.68 2.40
CA CYS A 198 -10.53 11.48 1.56
C CYS A 198 -11.71 10.62 1.09
N ASP A 199 -11.48 9.36 0.72
CA ASP A 199 -12.55 8.42 0.39
C ASP A 199 -13.54 8.23 1.54
N LEU A 200 -13.05 7.84 2.73
CA LEU A 200 -13.88 7.59 3.91
C LEU A 200 -14.65 8.83 4.39
N SER A 201 -14.03 10.01 4.38
CA SER A 201 -14.74 11.26 4.73
C SER A 201 -15.87 11.61 3.76
N ILE A 202 -15.81 11.09 2.52
CA ILE A 202 -16.79 11.31 1.47
C ILE A 202 -17.85 10.17 1.46
N SER A 203 -17.48 8.96 1.88
CA SER A 203 -18.35 7.75 1.85
C SER A 203 -19.01 7.38 3.18
N ALA A 204 -18.60 7.96 4.33
CA ALA A 204 -18.99 7.51 5.68
C ALA A 204 -20.45 7.76 6.12
N GLY A 205 -21.43 7.85 5.21
CA GLY A 205 -22.86 7.68 5.51
C GLY A 205 -23.49 8.58 6.58
N GLN A 206 -22.75 9.52 7.17
CA GLN A 206 -23.28 10.58 8.01
C GLN A 206 -23.64 11.74 7.11
N ASP A 207 -24.87 12.19 7.27
CA ASP A 207 -25.49 13.31 6.57
C ASP A 207 -24.76 14.60 6.94
N ASN A 208 -23.63 14.87 6.29
CA ASN A 208 -22.93 16.14 6.33
C ASN A 208 -23.01 16.75 4.94
N SER A 209 -23.84 17.78 4.86
CA SER A 209 -24.09 18.63 3.71
C SER A 209 -22.85 19.38 3.23
N GLN A 210 -21.81 18.70 2.74
CA GLN A 210 -20.77 19.31 1.92
C GLN A 210 -20.06 18.31 0.98
N LYS A 211 -20.50 18.41 -0.28
CA LYS A 211 -19.86 17.97 -1.53
C LYS A 211 -18.49 18.67 -1.73
N SER A 212 -17.52 18.47 -0.85
CA SER A 212 -16.23 19.17 -0.93
C SER A 212 -15.25 18.46 -1.88
N SER A 213 -14.44 19.24 -2.60
CA SER A 213 -13.37 18.69 -3.45
C SER A 213 -12.30 18.05 -2.54
N PRO A 214 -11.64 16.94 -2.94
CA PRO A 214 -10.48 16.40 -2.23
C PRO A 214 -9.35 17.41 -2.04
N ILE A 215 -9.32 18.48 -2.84
CA ILE A 215 -8.37 19.60 -2.72
C ILE A 215 -8.73 20.53 -1.56
N ASP A 216 -10.02 20.74 -1.30
CA ASP A 216 -10.48 21.69 -0.28
C ASP A 216 -10.25 21.17 1.13
N SER A 217 -10.31 19.84 1.32
CA SER A 217 -10.09 19.19 2.61
C SER A 217 -8.61 19.18 3.07
N LEU A 218 -7.67 19.50 2.17
CA LEU A 218 -6.24 19.44 2.48
C LEU A 218 -5.82 20.40 3.61
N LEU A 219 -6.45 21.59 3.69
CA LEU A 219 -6.13 22.59 4.72
C LEU A 219 -6.33 22.03 6.13
N ASP A 220 -7.39 21.25 6.34
CA ASP A 220 -7.68 20.63 7.63
C ASP A 220 -6.79 19.42 7.94
N LEU A 221 -6.27 18.76 6.90
CA LEU A 221 -5.45 17.56 7.00
C LEU A 221 -3.96 17.88 7.12
N GLN A 222 -3.50 19.04 6.66
CA GLN A 222 -2.09 19.42 6.69
C GLN A 222 -1.48 19.38 8.10
N ARG A 223 -2.24 19.81 9.13
CA ARG A 223 -1.83 19.73 10.54
C ARG A 223 -1.64 18.30 11.07
N CYS A 224 -2.13 17.29 10.34
CA CYS A 224 -2.02 15.88 10.71
C CYS A 224 -0.79 15.21 10.07
N ILE A 225 0.00 15.94 9.28
CA ILE A 225 1.26 15.46 8.73
C ILE A 225 2.36 15.67 9.77
N LEU A 226 2.87 14.58 10.33
CA LEU A 226 3.82 14.61 11.47
C LEU A 226 5.26 14.87 11.04
N VAL A 227 5.62 14.42 9.84
CA VAL A 227 6.89 14.63 9.16
C VAL A 227 6.55 14.96 7.71
N ASP A 228 7.04 16.10 7.22
CA ASP A 228 6.69 16.63 5.90
C ASP A 228 7.93 17.00 5.08
N ASP A 229 8.47 16.02 4.36
CA ASP A 229 9.59 16.19 3.46
C ASP A 229 9.16 16.52 2.01
N SER A 230 7.90 16.95 1.80
CA SER A 230 7.35 17.19 0.45
C SER A 230 8.19 18.17 -0.38
N ASN A 231 8.81 19.17 0.26
CA ASN A 231 9.71 20.11 -0.41
C ASN A 231 11.02 19.46 -0.89
N MET A 232 11.51 18.42 -0.20
CA MET A 232 12.69 17.66 -0.64
C MET A 232 12.37 16.84 -1.88
N VAL A 233 11.16 16.26 -1.94
CA VAL A 233 10.66 15.54 -3.13
C VAL A 233 10.59 16.49 -4.34
N TRP A 234 10.02 17.69 -4.16
CA TRP A 234 9.99 18.71 -5.21
C TRP A 234 11.40 19.07 -5.69
N SER A 235 12.31 19.36 -4.76
CA SER A 235 13.69 19.75 -5.07
C SER A 235 14.42 18.66 -5.85
N MET A 236 14.18 17.38 -5.51
CA MET A 236 14.72 16.25 -6.24
C MET A 236 14.19 16.23 -7.69
N LEU A 237 12.86 16.33 -7.88
CA LEU A 237 12.25 16.29 -9.21
C LEU A 237 12.75 17.41 -10.12
N VAL A 238 12.89 18.64 -9.60
CA VAL A 238 13.44 19.77 -10.36
C VAL A 238 14.93 19.59 -10.65
N ALA A 239 15.73 19.09 -9.68
CA ALA A 239 17.14 18.81 -9.91
C ALA A 239 17.36 17.74 -11.01
N ALA A 240 16.48 16.75 -11.08
CA ALA A 240 16.48 15.75 -12.15
C ALA A 240 16.20 16.35 -13.54
N GLN A 241 15.46 17.47 -13.63
CA GLN A 241 15.25 18.22 -14.88
C GLN A 241 16.47 19.07 -15.28
N GLY A 242 17.18 19.66 -14.32
CA GLY A 242 18.19 20.71 -14.53
C GLY A 242 19.60 20.24 -14.89
N SER A 243 19.95 18.96 -14.68
CA SER A 243 21.26 18.39 -15.02
C SER A 243 21.43 18.21 -16.54
N ARG A 244 21.64 19.32 -17.26
CA ARG A 244 21.77 19.42 -18.73
C ARG A 244 23.14 19.02 -19.31
N SER A 245 24.09 18.58 -18.50
CA SER A 245 25.50 18.44 -18.89
C SER A 245 25.98 17.03 -19.23
N SER A 246 25.16 15.99 -19.07
CA SER A 246 25.49 14.63 -19.54
C SER A 246 24.23 13.97 -20.09
N GLY A 247 24.19 13.72 -21.39
CA GLY A 247 23.02 13.18 -22.09
C GLY A 247 22.40 11.97 -21.39
N ILE A 248 21.06 11.95 -21.44
CA ILE A 248 20.15 10.86 -21.06
C ILE A 248 20.07 10.59 -19.55
N LYS A 249 19.31 11.43 -18.84
CA LYS A 249 18.47 10.95 -17.74
C LYS A 249 17.02 10.87 -18.19
N ASN A 250 16.42 9.70 -17.94
CA ASN A 250 15.05 9.36 -18.34
C ASN A 250 13.98 9.96 -17.40
N ALA A 251 14.36 10.64 -16.31
CA ALA A 251 13.43 11.23 -15.34
C ALA A 251 12.33 10.23 -14.97
N ARG A 252 12.76 9.06 -14.49
CA ARG A 252 11.89 7.92 -14.20
C ARG A 252 11.40 7.98 -12.76
N VAL A 253 10.09 7.98 -12.58
CA VAL A 253 9.45 7.88 -11.26
C VAL A 253 8.76 6.53 -11.16
N ASP A 254 9.10 5.78 -10.13
CA ASP A 254 8.43 4.52 -9.80
C ASP A 254 7.43 4.77 -8.67
N ILE A 255 6.22 4.22 -8.78
CA ILE A 255 5.16 4.32 -7.77
C ILE A 255 4.78 2.90 -7.34
N VAL A 256 5.19 2.52 -6.15
CA VAL A 256 4.80 1.27 -5.48
C VAL A 256 3.45 1.50 -4.80
N LEU A 257 2.40 0.95 -5.43
CA LEU A 257 1.00 1.16 -5.07
C LEU A 257 0.62 0.42 -3.77
N ASP A 258 -0.53 0.81 -3.18
CA ASP A 258 -1.11 0.17 -1.98
C ASP A 258 -2.52 -0.37 -2.29
N LYS A 259 -3.47 0.52 -2.59
CA LYS A 259 -4.88 0.14 -2.79
C LYS A 259 -5.44 0.55 -4.15
N ALA A 260 -6.47 -0.19 -4.56
CA ALA A 260 -7.35 0.16 -5.68
C ALA A 260 -8.34 1.29 -5.30
N GLY A 261 -9.32 1.55 -6.16
CA GLY A 261 -10.37 2.53 -5.90
C GLY A 261 -9.87 3.98 -5.97
N PHE A 262 -10.35 4.84 -5.06
CA PHE A 262 -10.01 6.25 -5.08
C PHE A 262 -8.52 6.52 -4.87
N GLU A 263 -7.84 5.78 -3.99
CA GLU A 263 -6.41 5.96 -3.75
C GLU A 263 -5.60 5.77 -5.04
N LEU A 264 -5.85 4.71 -5.80
CA LEU A 264 -5.21 4.50 -7.10
C LEU A 264 -5.48 5.68 -8.05
N VAL A 265 -6.70 6.21 -8.10
CA VAL A 265 -7.01 7.38 -8.94
C VAL A 265 -6.17 8.60 -8.52
N THR A 266 -5.97 8.83 -7.23
CA THR A 266 -5.11 9.93 -6.76
C THR A 266 -3.66 9.77 -7.22
N ASP A 267 -3.16 8.54 -7.28
CA ASP A 267 -1.81 8.23 -7.76
C ASP A 267 -1.67 8.42 -9.27
N LEU A 268 -2.67 8.00 -10.05
CA LEU A 268 -2.72 8.25 -11.50
C LEU A 268 -2.82 9.75 -11.82
N VAL A 269 -3.56 10.51 -11.00
CA VAL A 269 -3.64 11.98 -11.13
C VAL A 269 -2.29 12.63 -10.84
N LEU A 270 -1.60 12.23 -9.76
CA LEU A 270 -0.25 12.71 -9.45
C LEU A 270 0.72 12.37 -10.60
N ALA A 271 0.73 11.13 -11.07
CA ALA A 271 1.56 10.70 -12.19
C ALA A 271 1.28 11.50 -13.47
N SER A 272 0.01 11.82 -13.73
CA SER A 272 -0.40 12.56 -14.93
C SER A 272 0.06 14.01 -14.87
N PHE A 273 0.00 14.61 -13.68
CA PHE A 273 0.59 15.91 -13.41
C PHE A 273 2.12 15.90 -13.60
N LEU A 274 2.83 14.90 -13.04
CA LEU A 274 4.29 14.81 -13.17
C LEU A 274 4.75 14.77 -14.62
N VAL A 275 4.08 13.97 -15.45
CA VAL A 275 4.36 13.91 -16.89
C VAL A 275 4.01 15.22 -17.58
N SER A 276 2.83 15.77 -17.32
CA SER A 276 2.36 16.99 -17.98
C SER A 276 3.21 18.22 -17.65
N ALA A 277 3.73 18.28 -16.41
CA ALA A 277 4.65 19.30 -15.93
C ALA A 277 6.10 19.10 -16.39
N GLY A 278 6.39 18.00 -17.08
CA GLY A 278 7.74 17.61 -17.49
C GLY A 278 8.66 17.19 -16.33
N LEU A 279 8.10 16.96 -15.13
CA LEU A 279 8.83 16.52 -13.93
C LEU A 279 9.24 15.04 -14.02
N ALA A 280 8.55 14.27 -14.86
CA ALA A 280 8.91 12.90 -15.20
C ALA A 280 8.72 12.68 -16.71
N LYS A 281 9.57 11.85 -17.33
CA LYS A 281 9.33 11.37 -18.71
C LYS A 281 8.79 9.94 -18.73
N GLN A 282 9.01 9.19 -17.66
CA GLN A 282 8.53 7.83 -17.50
C GLN A 282 7.97 7.63 -16.10
N ILE A 283 6.78 7.04 -16.01
CA ILE A 283 6.21 6.56 -14.76
C ILE A 283 6.10 5.03 -14.83
N ARG A 284 6.59 4.37 -13.80
CA ARG A 284 6.45 2.93 -13.62
C ARG A 284 5.56 2.65 -12.42
N PHE A 285 4.59 1.76 -12.60
CA PHE A 285 3.67 1.32 -11.55
C PHE A 285 3.68 -0.20 -11.43
N HIS A 286 2.93 -0.70 -10.45
CA HIS A 286 2.82 -2.13 -10.12
C HIS A 286 1.35 -2.71 -10.07
N ASP A 287 0.30 -2.10 -10.69
CA ASP A 287 -0.97 -2.66 -11.32
C ASP A 287 -2.17 -1.66 -11.30
N PHE A 288 -2.90 -1.44 -12.43
CA PHE A 288 -3.97 -0.42 -12.53
C PHE A 288 -4.91 -0.44 -13.77
N GLU A 289 -4.89 -1.48 -14.62
CA GLU A 289 -5.55 -1.44 -15.95
C GLU A 289 -7.08 -1.25 -15.88
N TRP A 290 -7.75 -1.98 -14.97
CA TRP A 290 -9.20 -1.90 -14.81
C TRP A 290 -9.70 -0.47 -14.51
N THR A 291 -8.97 0.26 -13.67
CA THR A 291 -9.31 1.65 -13.28
C THR A 291 -9.24 2.60 -14.48
N ILE A 292 -8.26 2.42 -15.37
CA ILE A 292 -8.18 3.20 -16.61
C ILE A 292 -9.40 2.94 -17.48
N MET A 293 -9.80 1.67 -17.66
CA MET A 293 -10.98 1.33 -18.46
C MET A 293 -12.25 1.99 -17.94
N GLN A 294 -12.49 1.94 -16.63
CA GLN A 294 -13.65 2.59 -16.01
C GLN A 294 -13.60 4.12 -16.16
N THR A 295 -12.41 4.70 -16.04
CA THR A 295 -12.22 6.15 -16.19
C THR A 295 -12.50 6.59 -17.63
N VAL A 296 -12.04 5.85 -18.64
CA VAL A 296 -12.34 6.09 -20.06
C VAL A 296 -13.83 6.01 -20.34
N ALA A 297 -14.50 4.99 -19.80
CA ALA A 297 -15.93 4.72 -20.02
C ALA A 297 -16.88 5.70 -19.29
N SER A 298 -16.35 6.57 -18.44
CA SER A 298 -17.14 7.56 -17.70
C SER A 298 -17.88 8.52 -18.63
N ASN A 299 -19.13 8.85 -18.28
CA ASN A 299 -19.90 9.90 -18.97
C ASN A 299 -19.46 11.33 -18.58
N HIS A 300 -18.63 11.48 -17.56
CA HIS A 300 -18.12 12.78 -17.14
C HIS A 300 -16.93 13.20 -17.99
N LYS A 301 -17.04 14.35 -18.68
CA LYS A 301 -16.07 14.86 -19.67
C LYS A 301 -14.61 14.73 -19.21
N TRP A 302 -14.27 15.29 -18.05
CA TRP A 302 -12.87 15.34 -17.59
C TRP A 302 -12.35 14.03 -17.02
N MET A 303 -13.27 13.18 -16.53
CA MET A 303 -12.89 11.84 -16.10
C MET A 303 -12.54 11.02 -17.33
N SER A 304 -13.42 10.98 -18.34
CA SER A 304 -13.15 10.32 -19.63
C SER A 304 -11.89 10.84 -20.31
N ALA A 305 -11.71 12.17 -20.37
CA ALA A 305 -10.50 12.78 -20.95
C ALA A 305 -9.21 12.35 -20.23
N SER A 306 -9.23 12.29 -18.89
CA SER A 306 -8.08 11.80 -18.11
C SER A 306 -7.82 10.32 -18.40
N GLY A 307 -8.87 9.48 -18.45
CA GLY A 307 -8.72 8.06 -18.80
C GLY A 307 -8.14 7.85 -20.20
N VAL A 308 -8.59 8.64 -21.19
CA VAL A 308 -8.05 8.60 -22.56
C VAL A 308 -6.57 8.99 -22.57
N GLN A 309 -6.20 10.03 -21.82
CA GLN A 309 -4.82 10.47 -21.69
C GLN A 309 -3.94 9.39 -21.03
N TRP A 310 -4.40 8.77 -19.95
CA TRP A 310 -3.68 7.69 -19.26
C TRP A 310 -3.49 6.47 -20.16
N LYS A 311 -4.53 6.09 -20.92
CA LYS A 311 -4.43 5.04 -21.93
C LYS A 311 -3.42 5.38 -23.02
N HIS A 312 -3.33 6.64 -23.42
CA HIS A 312 -2.31 7.10 -24.36
C HIS A 312 -0.90 7.01 -23.77
N PHE A 313 -0.69 7.42 -22.52
CA PHE A 313 0.60 7.26 -21.84
C PHE A 313 1.06 5.81 -21.76
N MET A 314 0.14 4.88 -21.52
CA MET A 314 0.43 3.44 -21.56
C MET A 314 0.86 2.99 -22.96
N LYS A 315 0.13 3.42 -24.00
CA LYS A 315 0.43 3.06 -25.39
C LYS A 315 1.80 3.56 -25.85
N GLU A 316 2.19 4.78 -25.44
CA GLU A 316 3.47 5.39 -25.82
C GLU A 316 4.64 4.94 -24.92
N GLY A 317 4.40 4.12 -23.91
CA GLY A 317 5.41 3.70 -22.93
C GLY A 317 5.88 4.82 -21.99
N THR A 318 5.16 5.94 -21.96
CA THR A 318 5.35 6.99 -20.93
C THR A 318 4.96 6.47 -19.57
N TRP A 319 3.88 5.68 -19.51
CA TRP A 319 3.52 4.89 -18.34
C TRP A 319 3.74 3.41 -18.64
N SER A 320 4.15 2.66 -17.63
CA SER A 320 4.31 1.21 -17.74
C SER A 320 3.92 0.52 -16.43
N TYR A 321 3.37 -0.68 -16.58
CA TYR A 321 3.05 -1.58 -15.48
C TYR A 321 4.08 -2.70 -15.43
N HIS A 322 4.58 -3.01 -14.23
CA HIS A 322 5.51 -4.11 -14.00
C HIS A 322 5.11 -4.85 -12.73
N ASP A 323 4.76 -6.12 -12.85
CA ASP A 323 4.58 -6.99 -11.70
C ASP A 323 5.91 -7.58 -11.24
N HIS A 324 5.98 -7.99 -9.97
CA HIS A 324 7.07 -8.78 -9.43
C HIS A 324 6.61 -9.50 -8.15
N SER A 325 6.82 -10.81 -8.07
CA SER A 325 6.36 -11.64 -6.93
C SER A 325 6.85 -11.16 -5.57
N PHE A 326 8.04 -10.56 -5.50
CA PHE A 326 8.58 -9.95 -4.27
C PHE A 326 7.61 -9.00 -3.54
N TRP A 327 6.75 -8.27 -4.26
CA TRP A 327 5.80 -7.34 -3.62
C TRP A 327 4.81 -8.07 -2.71
N THR A 328 4.44 -9.31 -3.04
CA THR A 328 3.48 -10.13 -2.27
C THR A 328 4.16 -11.10 -1.31
N LEU A 329 5.48 -11.32 -1.41
CA LEU A 329 6.26 -12.09 -0.44
C LEU A 329 6.32 -11.39 0.94
N PRO A 330 6.61 -12.12 2.04
CA PRO A 330 6.63 -11.54 3.38
C PRO A 330 7.95 -10.81 3.72
N HIS A 331 8.83 -10.62 2.73
CA HIS A 331 10.15 -10.01 2.93
C HIS A 331 10.05 -8.54 3.33
N GLU A 332 11.02 -8.14 4.15
CA GLU A 332 11.35 -6.74 4.37
C GLU A 332 12.07 -6.20 3.13
N PHE A 333 11.96 -4.90 2.85
CA PHE A 333 12.60 -4.34 1.65
C PHE A 333 14.13 -4.34 1.72
N CYS A 334 14.73 -4.32 2.92
CA CYS A 334 16.18 -4.47 3.07
C CYS A 334 16.73 -5.81 2.53
N ASP A 335 15.88 -6.83 2.40
CA ASP A 335 16.29 -8.13 1.89
C ASP A 335 16.20 -8.20 0.35
N MET A 336 15.61 -7.17 -0.31
CA MET A 336 15.36 -7.17 -1.76
C MET A 336 16.65 -7.32 -2.58
N ALA A 337 17.77 -6.74 -2.14
CA ALA A 337 19.04 -6.88 -2.85
C ALA A 337 19.54 -8.34 -2.91
N VAL A 338 19.13 -9.19 -1.97
CA VAL A 338 19.51 -10.60 -1.89
C VAL A 338 18.43 -11.48 -2.51
N ASP A 339 17.17 -11.27 -2.14
CA ASP A 339 16.06 -12.15 -2.49
C ASP A 339 15.38 -11.79 -3.83
N ALA A 340 15.61 -10.59 -4.37
CA ALA A 340 15.09 -10.12 -5.65
C ALA A 340 16.05 -9.10 -6.30
N ALA A 341 17.29 -9.53 -6.54
CA ALA A 341 18.38 -8.68 -7.01
C ALA A 341 18.07 -7.97 -8.35
N ASP A 342 17.28 -8.60 -9.22
CA ASP A 342 16.80 -8.05 -10.47
C ASP A 342 15.80 -6.90 -10.26
N LEU A 343 14.86 -7.04 -9.31
CA LEU A 343 13.97 -5.95 -8.90
C LEU A 343 14.76 -4.81 -8.26
N TYR A 344 15.71 -5.11 -7.37
CA TYR A 344 16.54 -4.09 -6.74
C TYR A 344 17.34 -3.31 -7.80
N SER A 345 18.01 -4.02 -8.71
CA SER A 345 18.75 -3.42 -9.83
C SER A 345 17.84 -2.59 -10.73
N THR A 346 16.61 -3.05 -10.94
CA THR A 346 15.60 -2.29 -11.67
C THR A 346 15.32 -0.98 -10.96
N LEU A 347 15.01 -0.98 -9.67
CA LEU A 347 14.72 0.22 -8.87
C LEU A 347 15.90 1.19 -8.79
N GLN A 348 17.15 0.73 -8.89
CA GLN A 348 18.33 1.60 -8.95
C GLN A 348 18.34 2.54 -10.17
N GLY A 349 17.60 2.20 -11.23
CA GLY A 349 17.44 3.08 -12.39
C GLY A 349 16.46 4.25 -12.18
N SER A 350 15.82 4.36 -11.02
CA SER A 350 14.79 5.37 -10.75
C SER A 350 15.42 6.69 -10.34
N ASP A 351 14.83 7.81 -10.76
CA ASP A 351 15.18 9.12 -10.21
C ASP A 351 14.38 9.40 -8.92
N LEU A 352 13.18 8.82 -8.79
CA LEU A 352 12.37 8.79 -7.56
C LEU A 352 11.62 7.47 -7.44
N ILE A 353 11.48 6.96 -6.22
CA ILE A 353 10.53 5.89 -5.89
C ILE A 353 9.54 6.41 -4.85
N ILE A 354 8.24 6.33 -5.13
CA ILE A 354 7.17 6.69 -4.21
C ILE A 354 6.54 5.40 -3.68
N PHE A 355 6.63 5.17 -2.38
CA PHE A 355 5.98 4.07 -1.68
C PHE A 355 4.68 4.55 -1.05
N LYS A 356 3.55 3.99 -1.49
CA LYS A 356 2.23 4.34 -0.97
C LYS A 356 1.85 3.48 0.23
N GLY A 357 1.24 4.07 1.23
CA GLY A 357 0.48 3.34 2.24
C GLY A 357 1.30 2.73 3.39
N ASP A 358 0.56 2.09 4.30
CA ASP A 358 1.09 1.64 5.58
C ASP A 358 1.90 0.34 5.48
N LEU A 359 1.47 -0.61 4.65
CA LEU A 359 2.20 -1.87 4.45
C LEU A 359 3.58 -1.64 3.83
N ASN A 360 3.68 -0.77 2.82
CA ASN A 360 4.97 -0.42 2.24
C ASN A 360 5.88 0.25 3.27
N TYR A 361 5.36 1.12 4.14
CA TYR A 361 6.16 1.72 5.23
C TYR A 361 6.64 0.67 6.24
N ARG A 362 5.79 -0.28 6.60
CA ARG A 362 6.16 -1.41 7.46
C ARG A 362 7.24 -2.27 6.81
N LYS A 363 7.16 -2.57 5.51
CA LYS A 363 8.21 -3.29 4.78
C LYS A 363 9.51 -2.49 4.64
N LEU A 364 9.44 -1.17 4.48
CA LEU A 364 10.60 -0.26 4.47
C LEU A 364 11.35 -0.26 5.82
N THR A 365 10.60 -0.28 6.93
CA THR A 365 11.15 -0.23 8.29
C THR A 365 11.30 -1.61 8.95
N GLY A 366 10.91 -2.65 8.24
CA GLY A 366 10.83 -4.04 8.67
C GLY A 366 9.90 -4.31 9.86
N ASP A 367 8.87 -3.48 10.04
CA ASP A 367 7.80 -3.67 11.04
C ASP A 367 8.34 -3.84 12.49
N ARG A 368 9.42 -3.12 12.83
CA ARG A 368 10.10 -3.23 14.13
C ARG A 368 9.66 -2.16 15.13
N LYS A 369 9.90 -2.46 16.40
CA LYS A 369 9.78 -1.51 17.53
C LYS A 369 10.99 -0.58 17.57
N TRP A 370 11.04 0.35 16.63
CA TRP A 370 12.04 1.43 16.63
C TRP A 370 11.68 2.49 17.68
N GLU A 371 12.71 3.09 18.29
CA GLU A 371 12.52 4.37 18.98
C GLU A 371 12.04 5.42 17.97
N HIS A 372 11.06 6.24 18.36
CA HIS A 372 10.39 7.16 17.43
C HIS A 372 11.32 8.21 16.80
N THR A 373 12.45 8.51 17.44
CA THR A 373 13.45 9.48 16.99
C THR A 373 14.54 8.86 16.10
N VAL A 374 14.55 7.54 15.90
CA VAL A 374 15.46 6.88 14.95
C VAL A 374 15.30 7.52 13.58
N ARG A 375 16.40 7.82 12.90
CA ARG A 375 16.33 8.45 11.58
C ARG A 375 15.74 7.49 10.54
N PHE A 376 15.02 8.02 9.57
CA PHE A 376 14.38 7.22 8.54
C PHE A 376 15.39 6.39 7.74
N ASP A 377 16.52 6.99 7.36
CA ASP A 377 17.61 6.30 6.65
C ASP A 377 18.20 5.11 7.42
N GLN A 378 18.31 5.21 8.73
CA GLN A 378 18.72 4.09 9.59
C GLN A 378 17.67 2.98 9.64
N ALA A 379 16.39 3.35 9.72
CA ALA A 379 15.28 2.39 9.76
C ALA A 379 15.11 1.62 8.43
N LEU A 380 15.57 2.18 7.31
CA LEU A 380 15.62 1.51 6.00
C LEU A 380 16.62 0.33 5.96
N ARG A 381 17.52 0.22 6.93
CA ARG A 381 18.49 -0.88 7.05
C ARG A 381 19.27 -1.18 5.76
N GLY A 382 19.68 -0.12 5.06
CA GLY A 382 20.45 -0.22 3.81
C GLY A 382 19.60 -0.32 2.54
N PHE A 383 18.27 -0.36 2.63
CA PHE A 383 17.40 -0.27 1.46
C PHE A 383 17.37 1.14 0.89
N GLN A 384 18.29 1.43 -0.05
CA GLN A 384 18.40 2.73 -0.71
C GLN A 384 18.74 2.55 -2.20
N PRO A 385 17.87 1.88 -3.00
CA PRO A 385 18.14 1.67 -4.42
C PRO A 385 18.22 2.98 -5.20
N ALA A 386 17.38 3.96 -4.84
CA ALA A 386 17.31 5.29 -5.44
C ALA A 386 16.75 6.28 -4.40
N PRO A 387 16.70 7.60 -4.69
CA PRO A 387 15.90 8.52 -3.88
C PRO A 387 14.47 8.00 -3.73
N LEU A 388 13.98 7.93 -2.51
CA LEU A 388 12.67 7.38 -2.20
C LEU A 388 11.87 8.30 -1.27
N CYS A 389 10.55 8.21 -1.40
CA CYS A 389 9.60 8.91 -0.56
C CYS A 389 8.53 7.91 -0.11
N SER A 390 8.20 7.89 1.17
CA SER A 390 7.01 7.18 1.65
C SER A 390 5.87 8.15 1.92
N LEU A 391 4.73 7.90 1.28
CA LEU A 391 3.47 8.60 1.51
C LEU A 391 2.56 7.69 2.32
N ARG A 392 2.53 7.90 3.64
CA ARG A 392 1.92 6.96 4.57
C ARG A 392 0.93 7.64 5.51
N THR A 393 -0.32 7.18 5.50
CA THR A 393 -1.25 7.39 6.62
C THR A 393 -1.01 6.29 7.67
N LEU A 394 -0.85 6.67 8.94
CA LEU A 394 -0.44 5.77 10.02
C LEU A 394 -1.55 4.78 10.42
N LYS A 395 -1.28 3.47 10.28
CA LYS A 395 -2.22 2.38 10.62
C LYS A 395 -1.53 1.20 11.34
N ALA A 396 -0.38 1.44 11.96
CA ALA A 396 0.46 0.42 12.60
C ALA A 396 1.40 1.01 13.65
N ASP A 397 1.80 0.18 14.62
CA ASP A 397 2.67 0.50 15.77
C ASP A 397 4.16 0.68 15.38
N VAL A 398 4.42 1.35 14.26
CA VAL A 398 5.78 1.72 13.82
C VAL A 398 5.74 3.14 13.31
N GLN A 399 6.64 4.00 13.81
CA GLN A 399 6.86 5.34 13.30
C GLN A 399 8.25 5.79 13.73
N VAL A 400 9.06 6.27 12.77
CA VAL A 400 10.43 6.77 13.00
C VAL A 400 10.56 8.22 12.52
N GLY A 401 11.69 8.88 12.77
CA GLY A 401 11.99 10.21 12.27
C GLY A 401 11.17 11.34 12.91
N LEU A 402 10.58 11.10 14.09
CA LEU A 402 9.92 12.14 14.86
C LEU A 402 10.93 13.00 15.63
N GLN A 403 10.52 14.23 15.96
CA GLN A 403 11.28 15.10 16.85
C GLN A 403 11.21 14.56 18.29
N LEU A 404 12.24 14.86 19.10
CA LEU A 404 12.25 14.51 20.52
C LEU A 404 11.02 15.12 21.23
N GLY A 405 10.28 14.32 21.99
CA GLY A 405 9.07 14.76 22.69
C GLY A 405 7.78 14.77 21.84
N GLN A 406 7.87 14.57 20.53
CA GLN A 406 6.71 14.62 19.64
C GLN A 406 5.77 13.42 19.86
N ALA A 407 6.33 12.22 20.00
CA ALA A 407 5.54 11.00 20.22
C ALA A 407 4.83 11.03 21.58
N GLU A 408 5.51 11.47 22.64
CA GLU A 408 4.96 11.60 23.98
C GLU A 408 3.80 12.59 24.01
N LYS A 409 3.95 13.72 23.31
CA LYS A 409 2.87 14.69 23.14
C LYS A 409 1.68 14.08 22.40
N LEU A 410 1.90 13.37 21.30
CA LEU A 410 0.82 12.72 20.54
C LEU A 410 0.10 11.67 21.39
N SER A 411 0.85 10.79 22.07
CA SER A 411 0.30 9.77 22.96
C SER A 411 -0.52 10.36 24.11
N SER A 412 -0.16 11.54 24.61
CA SER A 412 -0.95 12.25 25.64
C SER A 412 -2.27 12.84 25.11
N GLN A 413 -2.34 13.14 23.82
CA GLN A 413 -3.51 13.77 23.17
C GLN A 413 -4.44 12.74 22.53
N ASP A 414 -3.88 11.67 21.99
CA ASP A 414 -4.55 10.66 21.19
C ASP A 414 -3.77 9.34 21.32
N PRO A 415 -4.13 8.45 22.28
CA PRO A 415 -3.39 7.21 22.54
C PRO A 415 -3.28 6.28 21.32
N ASP A 416 -4.22 6.37 20.37
CA ASP A 416 -4.29 5.54 19.15
C ASP A 416 -3.71 6.24 17.91
N TRP A 417 -2.94 7.31 18.08
CA TRP A 417 -2.45 8.17 16.98
C TRP A 417 -1.70 7.42 15.87
N MET A 418 -1.06 6.28 16.17
CA MET A 418 -0.34 5.47 15.19
C MET A 418 -1.25 4.53 14.37
N THR A 419 -2.47 4.27 14.80
CA THR A 419 -3.28 3.15 14.29
C THR A 419 -4.66 3.58 13.80
N ASN A 420 -5.11 4.77 14.20
CA ASN A 420 -6.43 5.30 13.87
C ASN A 420 -6.54 5.93 12.46
N GLY A 421 -5.45 6.02 11.69
CA GLY A 421 -5.45 6.62 10.34
C GLY A 421 -5.63 8.14 10.32
N LYS A 422 -5.54 8.81 11.47
CA LYS A 422 -5.72 10.26 11.56
C LYS A 422 -4.50 11.03 11.08
N TYR A 423 -3.31 10.53 11.37
CA TYR A 423 -2.03 11.16 11.09
C TYR A 423 -1.34 10.55 9.88
N ALA A 424 -0.42 11.30 9.28
CA ALA A 424 0.36 10.86 8.13
C ALA A 424 1.80 11.36 8.18
N VAL A 425 2.64 10.81 7.30
CA VAL A 425 3.99 11.29 7.04
C VAL A 425 4.26 11.32 5.54
N VAL A 426 5.04 12.31 5.13
CA VAL A 426 5.80 12.35 3.88
C VAL A 426 7.27 12.27 4.29
N GLN A 427 7.87 11.09 4.15
CA GLN A 427 9.26 10.86 4.57
C GLN A 427 10.14 10.57 3.38
N PHE A 428 11.16 11.38 3.19
CA PHE A 428 12.08 11.30 2.06
C PHE A 428 13.47 10.81 2.51
N CYS A 429 14.09 9.97 1.69
CA CYS A 429 15.47 9.54 1.86
C CYS A 429 16.16 9.53 0.50
N SER A 430 17.42 9.98 0.45
CA SER A 430 18.25 9.91 -0.75
C SER A 430 19.56 9.20 -0.42
N PRO A 431 20.07 8.30 -1.29
CA PRO A 431 21.37 7.68 -1.09
C PRO A 431 22.45 8.75 -0.91
N HIS A 432 23.35 8.55 0.05
CA HIS A 432 24.53 9.39 0.16
C HIS A 432 25.36 9.24 -1.12
N ARG A 433 25.47 10.31 -1.92
CA ARG A 433 26.52 10.37 -2.93
C ARG A 433 27.82 10.63 -2.18
N GLU A 434 28.67 9.62 -2.07
CA GLU A 434 30.09 9.88 -1.77
C GLU A 434 30.59 10.88 -2.82
N GLN A 435 31.02 12.05 -2.36
CA GLN A 435 31.61 13.09 -3.20
C GLN A 435 33.07 12.77 -3.50
#